data_AF-A0A936C9L9-F1
#
_entry.id   AF-A0A936C9L9-F1
#
_cell.length_a   1.000
_cell.length_b   1.000
_cell.length_c   1.000
_cell.angle_alpha   90.00
_cell.angle_beta   90.00
_cell.angle_gamma   90.00
#
_symmetry.space_group_name_H-M   'P 1'
#
loop_
_entity.id
_entity.type
_entity.pdbx_description
1 polymer ?
#
loop_
_entity_poly.entity_id
_entity_poly.type
_entity_poly.pdbx_seq_one_letter_code
_entity_poly.pdbx_strand_id
1 'polypeptide(L)' 'MALLTDRLASARGLPQEYVTRADLRDGQIDLKPIRDSAQVDARRATMGLPPMTEYLRVLDSVYFGRIPR' A
#
# COMPACT_ATOMS: atom_id res chain seq x y z
N MET A 1 -2.61 4.11 13.29
CA MET A 1 -2.20 5.44 12.76
C MET A 1 -1.95 5.42 11.25
N ALA A 2 -1.17 4.48 10.71
CA ALA A 2 -0.79 4.43 9.28
C ALA A 2 -1.96 4.63 8.29
N LEU A 3 -3.07 3.90 8.49
CA LEU A 3 -4.26 4.02 7.64
C LEU A 3 -4.86 5.44 7.63
N LEU A 4 -4.93 6.10 8.78
CA LEU A 4 -5.47 7.46 8.86
C LEU A 4 -4.51 8.47 8.22
N THR A 5 -3.20 8.31 8.45
CA THR A 5 -2.15 9.12 7.83
C THR A 5 -2.26 9.09 6.31
N ASP A 6 -2.32 7.89 5.72
CA ASP A 6 -2.40 7.75 4.27
C ASP A 6 -3.74 8.20 3.68
N ARG A 7 -4.85 8.03 4.43
CA ARG A 7 -6.16 8.59 4.04
C ARG A 7 -6.11 10.10 3.97
N LEU A 8 -5.50 10.75 4.96
CA LEU A 8 -5.37 12.22 4.98
C LEU A 8 -4.44 12.71 3.86
N ALA A 9 -3.31 12.03 3.64
CA ALA A 9 -2.40 12.34 2.54
C ALA A 9 -3.12 12.24 1.18
N SER A 10 -3.81 11.12 0.95
CA SER A 10 -4.58 10.90 -0.29
C SER A 10 -5.66 11.95 -0.50
N ALA A 11 -6.42 12.30 0.55
CA ALA A 11 -7.45 13.34 0.48
C ALA A 11 -6.90 14.74 0.16
N ARG A 12 -5.61 14.98 0.45
CA ARG A 12 -4.90 16.23 0.16
C ARG A 12 -4.10 16.18 -1.14
N GLY A 13 -4.17 15.08 -1.90
CA GLY A 13 -3.35 14.89 -3.11
C GLY A 13 -1.86 14.72 -2.83
N LEU A 14 -1.49 14.36 -1.60
CA LEU A 14 -0.09 14.15 -1.20
C LEU A 14 0.31 12.68 -1.35
N PRO A 15 1.62 12.39 -1.55
CA PRO A 15 2.13 11.03 -1.53
C PRO A 15 1.81 10.30 -0.21
N GLN A 16 1.52 9.01 -0.30
CA GLN A 16 1.28 8.14 0.86
C GLN A 16 2.59 7.82 1.59
N GLU A 17 2.53 7.67 2.91
CA GLU A 17 3.68 7.42 3.77
C GLU A 17 3.94 5.92 3.93
N TYR A 18 2.88 5.15 4.16
CA TYR A 18 2.95 3.70 4.44
C TYR A 18 2.31 2.85 3.34
N VAL A 19 1.60 3.48 2.39
CA VAL A 19 0.89 2.84 1.27
C VAL A 19 -0.09 1.79 1.79
N THR A 20 -0.98 2.22 2.67
CA THR A 20 -2.10 1.42 3.18
C THR A 20 -3.33 1.48 2.28
N ARG A 21 -3.27 2.25 1.19
CA ARG A 21 -4.31 2.30 0.16
C ARG A 21 -3.73 2.00 -1.23
N ALA A 22 -4.50 1.25 -2.00
CA ALA A 22 -4.34 1.07 -3.43
C ALA A 22 -5.68 1.24 -4.12
N ASP A 23 -5.67 1.73 -5.36
CA ASP A 23 -6.81 1.63 -6.24
C ASP A 23 -6.75 0.28 -6.97
N LEU A 24 -7.91 -0.31 -7.24
CA LEU A 24 -8.02 -1.54 -8.02
C LEU A 24 -8.71 -1.18 -9.33
N ARG A 25 -8.00 -1.28 -10.45
CA ARG A 25 -8.50 -0.89 -11.79
C ARG A 25 -8.04 -1.89 -12.82
N ASP A 26 -8.95 -2.31 -13.70
CA ASP A 26 -8.67 -3.18 -14.84
C ASP A 26 -7.85 -4.44 -14.49
N GLY A 27 -8.16 -5.07 -13.34
CA GLY A 27 -7.45 -6.26 -12.88
C GLY A 27 -6.04 -5.99 -12.35
N GLN A 28 -5.69 -4.73 -12.05
CA GLN A 28 -4.39 -4.32 -11.57
C GLN A 28 -4.48 -3.49 -10.28
N ILE A 29 -3.39 -3.53 -9.51
CA ILE A 29 -3.19 -2.69 -8.33
C ILE A 29 -2.51 -1.40 -8.80
N ASP A 30 -3.21 -0.26 -8.68
CA ASP A 30 -2.66 1.07 -8.93
C ASP A 30 -2.25 1.72 -7.60
N LEU A 31 -0.93 1.87 -7.41
CA LEU A 31 -0.36 2.56 -6.26
C LEU A 31 -0.26 4.06 -6.55
N LYS A 32 -0.90 4.87 -5.69
CA LYS A 32 -0.68 6.32 -5.68
C LYS A 32 0.77 6.66 -5.30
N PRO A 33 1.24 7.89 -5.59
CA PRO A 33 2.60 8.31 -5.26
C PRO A 33 2.98 7.95 -3.83
N ILE A 34 4.19 7.41 -3.68
CA ILE A 34 4.76 6.98 -2.41
C ILE A 34 5.79 8.04 -2.00
N ARG A 35 5.73 8.53 -0.76
CA ARG A 35 6.63 9.57 -0.25
C ARG A 35 8.10 9.22 -0.48
N ASP A 36 8.45 7.99 -0.16
CA ASP A 36 9.77 7.39 -0.37
C ASP A 36 9.59 5.87 -0.44
N SER A 37 9.69 5.30 -1.63
CA SER A 37 9.52 3.86 -1.85
C SER A 37 10.69 3.04 -1.32
N ALA A 38 11.90 3.60 -1.22
CA ALA A 38 13.08 2.87 -0.76
C ALA A 38 13.01 2.59 0.75
N GLN A 39 12.42 3.52 1.52
CA GLN A 39 12.31 3.40 2.98
C GLN A 39 10.91 2.98 3.46
N VAL A 40 10.00 2.63 2.56
CA VAL A 40 8.61 2.33 2.92
C VAL A 40 8.50 1.13 3.86
N ASP A 41 9.28 0.08 3.63
CA ASP A 41 9.22 -1.13 4.46
C ASP A 41 9.80 -0.90 5.86
N ALA A 42 10.84 -0.06 5.98
CA ALA A 42 11.37 0.36 7.28
C ALA A 42 10.28 1.08 8.11
N ARG A 43 9.51 1.98 7.49
CA ARG A 43 8.39 2.65 8.14
C ARG A 43 7.22 1.71 8.44
N ARG A 44 6.94 0.76 7.56
CA ARG A 44 5.90 -0.25 7.78
C ARG A 44 6.24 -1.14 8.99
N ALA A 45 7.50 -1.51 9.14
CA ALA A 45 7.98 -2.29 10.28
C ALA A 45 7.79 -1.57 11.63
N THR A 46 8.04 -0.26 11.71
CA THR A 46 7.80 0.50 12.96
C THR A 46 6.32 0.56 13.36
N MET A 47 5.42 0.31 12.41
CA MET A 47 3.97 0.29 12.59
C MET A 47 3.39 -1.13 12.73
N GLY A 48 4.25 -2.17 12.75
CA GLY A 48 3.82 -3.57 12.77
C GLY A 48 3.11 -4.02 11.50
N LEU A 49 3.31 -3.32 10.38
CA LEU A 49 2.75 -3.66 9.08
C LEU A 49 3.69 -4.65 8.35
N PRO A 50 3.13 -5.60 7.57
CA PRO A 50 3.93 -6.49 6.75
C PRO A 50 4.66 -5.72 5.64
N PRO A 51 5.75 -6.24 5.06
CA PRO A 51 6.43 -5.63 3.92
C PRO A 51 5.47 -5.38 2.75
N MET A 52 5.81 -4.41 1.89
CA MET A 52 4.99 -4.01 0.74
C MET A 52 4.69 -5.19 -0.17
N THR A 53 5.68 -6.02 -0.45
CA THR A 53 5.53 -7.21 -1.31
C THR A 53 4.46 -8.16 -0.77
N GLU A 54 4.40 -8.37 0.55
CA GLU A 54 3.39 -9.23 1.17
C GLU A 54 2.01 -8.57 1.12
N TYR A 55 1.93 -7.26 1.36
CA TYR A 55 0.68 -6.51 1.21
C TYR A 55 0.12 -6.60 -0.21
N LEU A 56 0.95 -6.38 -1.24
CA LEU A 56 0.54 -6.49 -2.64
C LEU A 56 0.09 -7.91 -2.99
N ARG A 57 0.78 -8.93 -2.48
CA ARG A 57 0.40 -10.33 -2.65
C ARG A 57 -0.99 -10.61 -2.06
N VAL A 58 -1.29 -10.09 -0.88
CA VAL A 58 -2.61 -10.22 -0.26
C VAL A 58 -3.67 -9.53 -1.12
N LEU A 59 -3.41 -8.32 -1.61
CA LEU A 59 -4.33 -7.63 -2.51
C LEU A 59 -4.59 -8.44 -3.80
N ASP A 60 -3.53 -8.98 -4.39
CA ASP A 60 -3.61 -9.76 -5.63
C ASP A 60 -4.44 -11.05 -5.45
N SER A 61 -4.25 -11.72 -4.32
CA SER A 61 -5.04 -12.91 -3.94
C SER A 61 -6.49 -12.58 -3.64
N VAL A 62 -6.76 -11.54 -2.86
CA VAL A 62 -8.12 -11.21 -2.39
C VAL A 62 -8.97 -10.61 -3.50
N TYR A 63 -8.39 -9.75 -4.33
CA TYR A 63 -9.16 -8.97 -5.31
C TYR A 63 -9.07 -9.51 -6.74
N PHE A 64 -8.04 -10.28 -7.09
CA PHE A 64 -7.90 -10.84 -8.44
C PHE A 64 -7.85 -12.37 -8.47
N GLY A 65 -7.97 -13.04 -7.31
CA GLY A 65 -7.95 -14.51 -7.24
C GLY A 65 -6.64 -15.13 -7.72
N ARG A 66 -5.57 -14.34 -7.85
CA ARG A 66 -4.26 -14.82 -8.25
C ARG A 66 -3.63 -15.50 -7.05
N ILE A 67 -3.42 -16.82 -7.19
CA ILE A 67 -2.84 -17.62 -6.12
C ILE A 67 -1.42 -17.09 -5.85
N PRO A 68 -1.08 -16.74 -4.60
CA PRO A 68 0.27 -16.38 -4.25
C PRO A 68 1.21 -17.55 -4.56
N ARG A 69 2.19 -17.38 -5.45
CA ARG A 69 3.29 -18.33 -5.63
C ARG A 69 4.37 -18.11 -4.57
#